data_AF-A0A522RCC2-F1
#
_entry.id   AF-A0A522RCC2-F1
#
_cell.length_a   1.000
_cell.length_b   1.000
_cell.length_c   1.000
_cell.angle_alpha   90.00
_cell.angle_beta   90.00
_cell.angle_gamma   90.00
#
_symmetry.space_group_name_H-M   'P 1'
#
loop_
_entity.id
_entity.type
_entity.pdbx_description
1 polymer ?
#
loop_
_entity_poly.entity_id
_entity_poly.type
_entity_poly.pdbx_seq_one_letter_code
_entity_poly.pdbx_strand_id
1 'polypeptide(L)'
;MKKFIVVFTAMSFLITSVSVSGQNASRSTLKNNHNQDGKKERKYLVESLIKIANPVLTALSQNQLVAKMPVEEVAKGREQFTHLEAFGRLLAGMAPWIELGPDNSPEGQLREKYILLARRCLHNATDPQSQDFMNFDQGSQPVVDAAFLVQALLRAPKLLWDPLDQKTKNNIIAALKSTRVITPYNSNWLFFSAMIEAGLLKFTGSCEMAPVQKAIDSFLHKWYLGDGIYGDGPVFHWDYYNSYVIQPMFLEVLHELIEANVPDKAKYEKEEAIVLTRAKRYAYVLESLISPEGTYPPLGRSLAYRFGAFQLLSQMALMQQLPEGVKPQEVRAALYTVIKRQLSAPGTFDKNGWLQIGMVGHQPAIAQGYISTGSLYLCSEAFLILGLPPENNFWEGPDADWIAKKVWGGDNVSIHHSID
;
A
#
# COMPACT_ATOMS: atom_id res chain seq x y z
N MET A 1 47.24 52.78 -50.72
CA MET A 1 48.24 51.77 -51.15
C MET A 1 49.28 51.59 -50.05
N LYS A 2 49.80 50.35 -49.93
CA LYS A 2 50.88 49.85 -49.06
C LYS A 2 50.45 49.16 -47.76
N LYS A 3 50.36 47.84 -47.92
CA LYS A 3 50.36 46.74 -46.97
C LYS A 3 51.53 46.84 -45.98
N PHE A 4 51.30 46.49 -44.72
CA PHE A 4 52.34 46.04 -43.81
C PHE A 4 52.16 44.55 -43.51
N ILE A 5 53.23 43.81 -43.76
CA ILE A 5 53.43 42.40 -43.47
C ILE A 5 53.89 42.31 -42.01
N VAL A 6 53.23 41.48 -41.19
CA VAL A 6 53.75 41.07 -39.89
C VAL A 6 54.09 39.59 -39.96
N VAL A 7 55.35 39.32 -39.62
CA VAL A 7 56.04 38.03 -39.64
C VAL A 7 55.68 37.23 -38.40
N PHE A 8 55.37 35.95 -38.59
CA PHE A 8 55.17 34.95 -37.53
C PHE A 8 56.50 34.62 -36.84
N THR A 9 56.51 34.57 -35.51
CA THR A 9 57.59 33.95 -34.74
C THR A 9 56.98 32.86 -33.87
N ALA A 10 57.25 31.61 -34.24
CA ALA A 10 56.91 30.43 -33.45
C ALA A 10 58.00 30.23 -32.38
N MET A 11 57.60 30.11 -31.12
CA MET A 11 58.50 29.77 -30.02
C MET A 11 57.98 28.51 -29.34
N SER A 12 58.75 27.44 -29.49
CA SER A 12 58.50 26.10 -28.99
C SER A 12 58.56 26.05 -27.46
N PHE A 13 57.53 25.49 -26.82
CA PHE A 13 57.61 25.08 -25.41
C PHE A 13 57.88 23.56 -25.33
N LEU A 14 59.02 23.21 -24.75
CA LEU A 14 59.34 21.86 -24.29
C LEU A 14 58.37 21.49 -23.15
N ILE A 15 57.62 20.40 -23.32
CA ILE A 15 56.91 19.73 -22.22
C ILE A 15 57.82 18.61 -21.71
N THR A 16 58.41 18.81 -20.54
CA THR A 16 59.10 17.76 -19.78
C THR A 16 58.06 16.79 -19.21
N SER A 17 58.17 15.51 -19.58
CA SER A 17 57.38 14.41 -19.04
C SER A 17 57.79 14.12 -17.59
N VAL A 18 56.92 14.48 -16.64
CA VAL A 18 57.00 13.96 -15.27
C VAL A 18 56.23 12.65 -15.22
N SER A 19 56.96 11.55 -15.07
CA SER A 19 56.43 10.22 -14.81
C SER A 19 55.83 10.17 -13.40
N VAL A 20 54.52 10.33 -13.28
CA VAL A 20 53.77 9.98 -12.07
C VAL A 20 53.44 8.49 -12.18
N SER A 21 54.18 7.66 -11.44
CA SER A 21 53.80 6.29 -11.13
C SER A 21 52.55 6.32 -10.24
N GLY A 22 51.39 6.35 -10.89
CA GLY A 22 50.09 6.22 -10.24
C GLY A 22 49.92 4.81 -9.67
N GLN A 23 49.70 4.76 -8.35
CA GLN A 23 49.34 3.58 -7.59
C GLN A 23 48.13 2.86 -8.22
N ASN A 24 48.36 1.68 -8.80
CA ASN A 24 47.30 0.69 -9.02
C ASN A 24 46.95 0.06 -7.66
N ALA A 25 46.19 0.80 -6.84
CA ALA A 25 45.56 0.29 -5.64
C ALA A 25 44.06 0.07 -5.90
N SER A 26 43.68 -1.21 -5.99
CA SER A 26 42.35 -1.80 -5.80
C SER A 26 41.13 -1.00 -6.27
N ARG A 27 40.76 -1.16 -7.56
CA ARG A 27 39.40 -0.82 -8.04
C ARG A 27 38.63 -2.03 -8.57
N SER A 28 39.00 -3.25 -8.15
CA SER A 28 38.47 -4.50 -8.69
C SER A 28 37.71 -5.40 -7.69
N THR A 29 37.25 -4.88 -6.55
CA THR A 29 36.52 -5.68 -5.54
C THR A 29 35.16 -5.12 -5.09
N LEU A 30 34.58 -4.16 -5.80
CA LEU A 30 33.21 -3.67 -5.50
C LEU A 30 32.11 -4.22 -6.43
N LYS A 31 32.40 -5.19 -7.30
CA LYS A 31 31.44 -5.65 -8.33
C LYS A 31 30.59 -6.87 -7.99
N ASN A 32 30.62 -7.42 -6.77
CA ASN A 32 29.86 -8.65 -6.45
C ASN A 32 28.89 -8.58 -5.26
N ASN A 33 28.57 -7.40 -4.71
CA ASN A 33 27.61 -7.27 -3.59
C ASN A 33 26.22 -6.70 -3.96
N HIS A 34 26.04 -6.20 -5.18
CA HIS A 34 24.78 -5.61 -5.65
C HIS A 34 23.73 -6.65 -6.11
N ASN A 35 24.09 -7.92 -6.21
CA ASN A 35 23.14 -8.98 -6.61
C ASN A 35 22.26 -9.50 -5.44
N GLN A 36 22.24 -8.78 -4.30
CA GLN A 36 21.47 -9.17 -3.12
C GLN A 36 20.61 -8.02 -2.56
N ASP A 37 20.52 -6.88 -3.24
CA ASP A 37 19.81 -5.71 -2.71
C ASP A 37 18.34 -6.05 -2.46
N GLY A 38 17.65 -6.65 -3.44
CA GLY A 38 16.26 -7.10 -3.27
C GLY A 38 16.04 -8.11 -2.13
N LYS A 39 17.00 -9.01 -1.86
CA LYS A 39 16.92 -9.95 -0.73
C LYS A 39 17.04 -9.23 0.62
N LYS A 40 17.94 -8.26 0.73
CA LYS A 40 18.14 -7.45 1.94
C LYS A 40 16.93 -6.55 2.21
N GLU A 41 16.41 -5.93 1.16
CA GLU A 41 15.22 -5.08 1.23
C GLU A 41 13.99 -5.89 1.62
N ARG A 42 13.76 -7.07 1.00
CA ARG A 42 12.67 -7.98 1.40
C ARG A 42 12.76 -8.31 2.88
N LYS A 43 13.95 -8.70 3.36
CA LYS A 43 14.16 -9.01 4.78
C LYS A 43 13.77 -7.83 5.67
N TYR A 44 14.24 -6.63 5.36
CA TYR A 44 13.90 -5.43 6.12
C TYR A 44 12.39 -5.12 6.09
N LEU A 45 11.75 -5.27 4.94
CA LEU A 45 10.32 -5.03 4.78
C LEU A 45 9.48 -6.05 5.56
N VAL A 46 9.86 -7.33 5.56
CA VAL A 46 9.22 -8.36 6.39
C VAL A 46 9.40 -8.04 7.89
N GLU A 47 10.62 -7.71 8.33
CA GLU A 47 10.88 -7.30 9.71
C GLU A 47 10.06 -6.07 10.13
N SER A 48 9.89 -5.11 9.20
CA SER A 48 9.10 -3.90 9.40
C SER A 48 7.60 -4.18 9.50
N LEU A 49 7.06 -4.98 8.59
CA LEU A 49 5.67 -5.44 8.63
C LEU A 49 5.37 -6.12 9.96
N ILE A 50 6.27 -7.00 10.42
CA ILE A 50 6.14 -7.74 11.68
C ILE A 50 6.23 -6.81 12.88
N LYS A 51 7.14 -5.84 12.88
CA LYS A 51 7.23 -4.84 13.95
C LYS A 51 5.90 -4.08 14.11
N ILE A 52 5.25 -3.73 13.00
CA ILE A 52 3.94 -3.08 12.99
C ILE A 52 2.84 -4.07 13.42
N ALA A 53 2.86 -5.29 12.89
CA ALA A 53 1.80 -6.27 13.09
C ALA A 53 1.76 -6.88 14.49
N ASN A 54 2.93 -7.06 15.11
CA ASN A 54 3.08 -7.88 16.31
C ASN A 54 2.27 -7.37 17.51
N PRO A 55 2.25 -6.07 17.85
CA PRO A 55 1.44 -5.55 18.96
C PRO A 55 -0.06 -5.82 18.75
N VAL A 56 -0.61 -5.54 17.55
CA VAL A 56 -2.04 -5.73 17.24
C VAL A 56 -2.42 -7.21 17.27
N LEU A 57 -1.76 -8.05 16.47
CA LEU A 57 -2.17 -9.44 16.29
C LEU A 57 -1.92 -10.28 17.55
N THR A 58 -0.85 -9.99 18.30
CA THR A 58 -0.61 -10.71 19.57
C THR A 58 -1.67 -10.35 20.59
N ALA A 59 -1.97 -9.05 20.77
CA ALA A 59 -2.97 -8.60 21.74
C ALA A 59 -4.37 -9.13 21.37
N LEU A 60 -4.79 -8.99 20.12
CA LEU A 60 -6.12 -9.42 19.66
C LEU A 60 -6.27 -10.95 19.72
N SER A 61 -5.24 -11.72 19.38
CA SER A 61 -5.28 -13.19 19.49
C SER A 61 -5.50 -13.67 20.95
N GLN A 62 -5.18 -12.81 21.92
CA GLN A 62 -5.29 -13.07 23.36
C GLN A 62 -6.51 -12.40 24.00
N ASN A 63 -7.41 -11.77 23.23
CA ASN A 63 -8.53 -10.96 23.74
C ASN A 63 -8.08 -9.80 24.63
N GLN A 64 -7.01 -9.11 24.22
CA GLN A 64 -6.38 -8.04 24.99
C GLN A 64 -6.10 -6.79 24.16
N LEU A 65 -6.60 -6.69 22.92
CA LEU A 65 -6.37 -5.53 22.07
C LEU A 65 -7.01 -4.28 22.66
N VAL A 66 -8.28 -4.35 23.08
CA VAL A 66 -8.98 -3.21 23.72
C VAL A 66 -8.26 -2.77 24.99
N ALA A 67 -7.69 -3.71 25.74
CA ALA A 67 -6.99 -3.42 26.99
C ALA A 67 -5.56 -2.87 26.78
N LYS A 68 -4.88 -3.21 25.67
CA LYS A 68 -3.45 -2.92 25.47
C LYS A 68 -3.16 -1.84 24.45
N MET A 69 -4.02 -1.66 23.45
CA MET A 69 -3.78 -0.68 22.40
C MET A 69 -4.08 0.73 22.93
N PRO A 70 -3.13 1.68 22.86
CA PRO A 70 -3.41 3.06 23.22
C PRO A 70 -4.41 3.65 22.22
N VAL A 71 -5.35 4.46 22.70
CA VAL A 71 -6.26 5.25 21.87
C VAL A 71 -5.78 6.70 21.88
N GLU A 72 -4.81 7.01 21.02
CA GLU A 72 -4.44 8.39 20.72
C GLU A 72 -5.45 8.94 19.71
N GLU A 73 -6.10 10.06 20.02
CA GLU A 73 -7.15 10.68 19.19
C GLU A 73 -7.15 12.20 19.38
N VAL A 74 -7.61 12.94 18.35
CA VAL A 74 -7.82 14.40 18.44
C VAL A 74 -9.26 14.75 18.78
N ALA A 75 -10.22 13.99 18.24
CA ALA A 75 -11.63 14.09 18.61
C ALA A 75 -12.02 12.86 19.42
N LYS A 76 -12.78 13.06 20.50
CA LYS A 76 -13.22 11.99 21.39
C LYS A 76 -14.16 11.01 20.71
N GLY A 77 -14.16 9.75 21.17
CA GLY A 77 -15.15 8.75 20.76
C GLY A 77 -14.62 7.77 19.70
N ARG A 78 -13.30 7.69 19.47
CA ARG A 78 -12.70 6.73 18.55
C ARG A 78 -12.48 5.36 19.17
N GLU A 79 -12.60 5.21 20.49
CA GLU A 79 -12.43 3.95 21.22
C GLU A 79 -13.35 2.82 20.69
N GLN A 80 -14.55 3.17 20.24
CA GLN A 80 -15.54 2.23 19.68
C GLN A 80 -15.23 1.77 18.25
N PHE A 81 -14.23 2.35 17.57
CA PHE A 81 -13.88 2.05 16.18
C PHE A 81 -12.42 1.60 16.01
N THR A 82 -11.52 2.21 16.78
CA THR A 82 -10.07 2.17 16.52
C THR A 82 -9.49 0.74 16.47
N HIS A 83 -10.10 -0.22 17.17
CA HIS A 83 -9.63 -1.60 17.23
C HIS A 83 -9.92 -2.38 15.94
N LEU A 84 -11.12 -2.23 15.36
CA LEU A 84 -11.44 -2.80 14.05
C LEU A 84 -10.67 -2.07 12.95
N GLU A 85 -10.55 -0.75 13.08
CA GLU A 85 -9.74 0.08 12.18
C GLU A 85 -8.28 -0.40 12.12
N ALA A 86 -7.65 -0.63 13.29
CA ALA A 86 -6.28 -1.15 13.38
C ALA A 86 -6.16 -2.54 12.75
N PHE A 87 -7.06 -3.45 13.12
CA PHE A 87 -6.99 -4.85 12.71
C PHE A 87 -7.26 -5.03 11.22
N GLY A 88 -8.36 -4.45 10.71
CA GLY A 88 -8.76 -4.57 9.31
C GLY A 88 -7.69 -4.01 8.38
N ARG A 89 -7.20 -2.80 8.64
CA ARG A 89 -6.16 -2.14 7.81
C ARG A 89 -4.84 -2.89 7.87
N LEU A 90 -4.39 -3.30 9.07
CA LEU A 90 -3.17 -4.09 9.20
C LEU A 90 -3.26 -5.37 8.37
N LEU A 91 -4.35 -6.13 8.53
CA LEU A 91 -4.50 -7.42 7.89
C LEU A 91 -4.62 -7.29 6.37
N ALA A 92 -5.26 -6.23 5.88
CA ALA A 92 -5.40 -5.97 4.45
C ALA A 92 -4.05 -5.80 3.73
N GLY A 93 -3.14 -5.02 4.30
CA GLY A 93 -1.78 -4.87 3.77
C GLY A 93 -0.87 -6.10 3.97
N MET A 94 -1.16 -6.92 4.99
CA MET A 94 -0.42 -8.13 5.32
C MET A 94 -0.89 -9.37 4.54
N ALA A 95 -2.13 -9.36 4.04
CA ALA A 95 -2.80 -10.52 3.47
C ALA A 95 -2.03 -11.15 2.29
N PRO A 96 -1.50 -10.41 1.29
CA PRO A 96 -0.76 -11.06 0.21
C PRO A 96 0.49 -11.82 0.69
N TRP A 97 1.19 -11.31 1.72
CA TRP A 97 2.31 -12.05 2.32
C TRP A 97 1.84 -13.30 3.04
N ILE A 98 0.70 -13.26 3.72
CA ILE A 98 0.06 -14.41 4.37
C ILE A 98 -0.34 -15.47 3.33
N GLU A 99 -0.90 -15.08 2.19
CA GLU A 99 -1.43 -15.98 1.15
C GLU A 99 -0.35 -16.86 0.52
N LEU A 100 0.92 -16.47 0.59
CA LEU A 100 2.05 -17.30 0.17
C LEU A 100 2.17 -18.62 0.98
N GLY A 101 1.55 -18.71 2.16
CA GLY A 101 1.51 -19.92 2.99
C GLY A 101 2.84 -20.27 3.67
N PRO A 102 2.86 -21.18 4.65
CA PRO A 102 4.09 -21.53 5.37
C PRO A 102 5.07 -22.34 4.49
N ASP A 103 6.35 -22.27 4.82
CA ASP A 103 7.41 -23.09 4.23
C ASP A 103 8.57 -23.30 5.23
N ASN A 104 9.59 -24.08 4.85
CA ASN A 104 10.71 -24.44 5.73
C ASN A 104 11.76 -23.33 5.92
N SER A 105 11.63 -22.19 5.25
CA SER A 105 12.52 -21.05 5.43
C SER A 105 12.20 -20.30 6.75
N PRO A 106 13.14 -19.49 7.27
CA PRO A 106 12.86 -18.63 8.42
C PRO A 106 11.68 -17.66 8.18
N GLU A 107 11.50 -17.18 6.95
CA GLU A 107 10.36 -16.33 6.59
C GLU A 107 9.05 -17.13 6.57
N GLY A 108 9.06 -18.35 6.05
CA GLY A 108 7.90 -19.24 6.01
C GLY A 108 7.40 -19.66 7.39
N GLN A 109 8.31 -19.98 8.32
CA GLN A 109 7.96 -20.26 9.72
C GLN A 109 7.37 -19.03 10.43
N LEU A 110 7.91 -17.85 10.12
CA LEU A 110 7.39 -16.59 10.63
C LEU A 110 5.99 -16.31 10.08
N ARG A 111 5.76 -16.60 8.79
CA ARG A 111 4.45 -16.52 8.15
C ARG A 111 3.45 -17.48 8.78
N GLU A 112 3.86 -18.71 9.09
CA GLU A 112 3.03 -19.69 9.81
C GLU A 112 2.49 -19.12 11.14
N LYS A 113 3.38 -18.54 11.95
CA LYS A 113 2.99 -17.87 13.21
C LYS A 113 1.90 -16.83 12.98
N TYR A 114 2.09 -15.96 11.99
CA TYR A 114 1.14 -14.86 11.74
C TYR A 114 -0.16 -15.32 11.08
N ILE A 115 -0.14 -16.38 10.27
CA ILE A 115 -1.36 -17.05 9.78
C ILE A 115 -2.21 -17.50 10.98
N LEU A 116 -1.60 -18.19 11.95
CA LEU A 116 -2.30 -18.69 13.13
C LEU A 116 -2.84 -17.55 14.01
N LEU A 117 -2.05 -16.49 14.23
CA LEU A 117 -2.49 -15.29 14.94
C LEU A 117 -3.67 -14.62 14.24
N ALA A 118 -3.58 -14.40 12.93
CA ALA A 118 -4.63 -13.75 12.14
C ALA A 118 -5.96 -14.51 12.21
N ARG A 119 -5.93 -15.85 12.09
CA ARG A 119 -7.14 -16.69 12.24
C ARG A 119 -7.75 -16.58 13.63
N ARG A 120 -6.92 -16.57 14.68
CA ARG A 120 -7.41 -16.35 16.06
C ARG A 120 -8.01 -14.95 16.23
N CYS A 121 -7.38 -13.94 15.63
CA CYS A 121 -7.89 -12.57 15.62
C CYS A 121 -9.24 -12.46 14.92
N LEU A 122 -9.43 -13.10 13.77
CA LEU A 122 -10.71 -13.15 13.05
C LEU A 122 -11.82 -13.74 13.91
N HIS A 123 -11.54 -14.85 14.61
CA HIS A 123 -12.45 -15.41 15.60
C HIS A 123 -12.78 -14.40 16.71
N ASN A 124 -11.78 -13.85 17.38
CA ASN A 124 -11.96 -12.98 18.53
C ASN A 124 -12.64 -11.65 18.19
N ALA A 125 -12.37 -11.09 17.01
CA ALA A 125 -12.98 -9.85 16.54
C ALA A 125 -14.48 -10.00 16.21
N THR A 126 -14.95 -11.22 15.91
CA THR A 126 -16.30 -11.48 15.42
C THR A 126 -17.15 -12.39 16.31
N ASP A 127 -16.58 -13.02 17.34
CA ASP A 127 -17.36 -13.80 18.32
C ASP A 127 -18.04 -12.87 19.34
N PRO A 128 -19.39 -12.82 19.42
CA PRO A 128 -20.10 -11.94 20.36
C PRO A 128 -19.80 -12.22 21.85
N GLN A 129 -19.18 -13.35 22.17
CA GLN A 129 -18.74 -13.71 23.52
C GLN A 129 -17.31 -13.27 23.84
N SER A 130 -16.58 -12.74 22.86
CA SER A 130 -15.21 -12.28 23.00
C SER A 130 -15.14 -10.92 23.71
N GLN A 131 -14.09 -10.70 24.52
CA GLN A 131 -13.82 -9.39 25.12
C GLN A 131 -13.38 -8.35 24.06
N ASP A 132 -12.76 -8.81 22.98
CA ASP A 132 -12.37 -7.98 21.84
C ASP A 132 -13.39 -8.08 20.68
N PHE A 133 -14.65 -8.47 20.95
CA PHE A 133 -15.70 -8.40 19.95
C PHE A 133 -15.84 -6.97 19.42
N MET A 134 -15.78 -6.81 18.10
CA MET A 134 -15.70 -5.50 17.46
C MET A 134 -17.07 -4.98 17.02
N ASN A 135 -17.19 -3.66 16.94
CA ASN A 135 -18.38 -2.98 16.46
C ASN A 135 -18.43 -3.00 14.92
N PHE A 136 -19.52 -3.50 14.34
CA PHE A 136 -19.76 -3.54 12.89
C PHE A 136 -20.97 -2.71 12.42
N ASP A 137 -21.80 -2.17 13.33
CA ASP A 137 -23.09 -1.57 12.96
C ASP A 137 -23.44 -0.28 13.70
N GLN A 138 -22.73 0.10 14.77
CA GLN A 138 -22.98 1.33 15.51
C GLN A 138 -22.11 2.48 14.98
N GLY A 139 -22.74 3.61 14.65
CA GLY A 139 -22.06 4.76 14.07
C GLY A 139 -21.76 4.59 12.58
N SER A 140 -20.98 5.50 11.99
CA SER A 140 -20.73 5.51 10.54
C SER A 140 -19.42 4.82 10.14
N GLN A 141 -18.42 4.78 11.03
CA GLN A 141 -17.09 4.25 10.72
C GLN A 141 -17.04 2.74 10.42
N PRO A 142 -17.83 1.84 11.05
CA PRO A 142 -17.62 0.40 10.88
C PRO A 142 -17.68 -0.11 9.44
N VAL A 143 -18.45 0.53 8.55
CA VAL A 143 -18.46 0.18 7.11
C VAL A 143 -17.07 0.33 6.48
N VAL A 144 -16.29 1.33 6.89
CA VAL A 144 -14.92 1.57 6.41
C VAL A 144 -14.02 0.44 6.88
N ASP A 145 -14.07 0.13 8.17
CA ASP A 145 -13.12 -0.79 8.79
C ASP A 145 -13.41 -2.24 8.39
N ALA A 146 -14.69 -2.59 8.25
CA ALA A 146 -15.14 -3.87 7.70
C ALA A 146 -14.73 -4.04 6.23
N ALA A 147 -14.72 -2.98 5.42
CA ALA A 147 -14.26 -3.06 4.04
C ALA A 147 -12.77 -3.42 3.93
N PHE A 148 -11.90 -2.85 4.77
CA PHE A 148 -10.50 -3.27 4.84
C PHE A 148 -10.37 -4.72 5.34
N LEU A 149 -11.15 -5.13 6.34
CA LEU A 149 -11.18 -6.53 6.76
C LEU A 149 -11.55 -7.47 5.60
N VAL A 150 -12.52 -7.08 4.77
CA VAL A 150 -12.90 -7.83 3.57
C VAL A 150 -11.79 -7.86 2.53
N GLN A 151 -11.10 -6.75 2.27
CA GLN A 151 -9.92 -6.75 1.38
C GLN A 151 -8.89 -7.79 1.84
N ALA A 152 -8.65 -7.90 3.14
CA ALA A 152 -7.75 -8.90 3.67
C ALA A 152 -8.18 -10.33 3.34
N LEU A 153 -9.48 -10.64 3.52
CA LEU A 153 -10.05 -11.96 3.24
C LEU A 153 -10.03 -12.29 1.74
N LEU A 154 -10.31 -11.30 0.88
CA LEU A 154 -10.28 -11.46 -0.57
C LEU A 154 -8.85 -11.63 -1.11
N ARG A 155 -7.87 -10.96 -0.52
CA ARG A 155 -6.44 -11.07 -0.90
C ARG A 155 -5.79 -12.37 -0.42
N ALA A 156 -6.31 -13.00 0.64
CA ALA A 156 -5.75 -14.22 1.20
C ALA A 156 -6.79 -15.30 1.57
N PRO A 157 -7.68 -15.72 0.65
CA PRO A 157 -8.80 -16.59 0.98
C PRO A 157 -8.34 -17.99 1.43
N LYS A 158 -7.27 -18.54 0.82
CA LYS A 158 -6.79 -19.90 1.15
C LYS A 158 -6.23 -19.97 2.56
N LEU A 159 -5.66 -18.87 3.04
CA LEU A 159 -5.00 -18.84 4.35
C LEU A 159 -5.83 -18.16 5.43
N LEU A 160 -6.72 -17.22 5.10
CA LEU A 160 -7.53 -16.48 6.07
C LEU A 160 -9.00 -16.90 6.10
N TRP A 161 -9.55 -17.50 5.05
CA TRP A 161 -10.96 -17.87 4.98
C TRP A 161 -11.17 -19.39 5.03
N ASP A 162 -10.63 -20.13 4.06
CA ASP A 162 -10.91 -21.56 3.87
C ASP A 162 -10.70 -22.40 5.14
N PRO A 163 -9.63 -22.19 5.94
CA PRO A 163 -9.33 -23.02 7.10
C PRO A 163 -10.09 -22.62 8.37
N LEU A 164 -10.89 -21.54 8.33
CA LEU A 164 -11.71 -21.15 9.48
C LEU A 164 -12.83 -22.17 9.71
N ASP A 165 -13.17 -22.39 10.98
CA ASP A 165 -14.34 -23.17 11.34
C ASP A 165 -15.66 -22.47 10.92
N GLN A 166 -16.73 -23.25 10.85
CA GLN A 166 -18.02 -22.76 10.40
C GLN A 166 -18.61 -21.68 11.31
N LYS A 167 -18.34 -21.75 12.63
CA LYS A 167 -18.82 -20.74 13.60
C LYS A 167 -18.21 -19.38 13.26
N THR A 168 -16.89 -19.34 13.05
CA THR A 168 -16.15 -18.13 12.72
C THR A 168 -16.57 -17.57 11.37
N LYS A 169 -16.73 -18.41 10.34
CA LYS A 169 -17.25 -17.99 9.03
C LYS A 169 -18.64 -17.35 9.15
N ASN A 170 -19.55 -17.98 9.91
CA ASN A 170 -20.89 -17.45 10.13
C ASN A 170 -20.87 -16.11 10.88
N ASN A 171 -20.01 -15.99 11.90
CA ASN A 171 -19.82 -14.75 12.66
C ASN A 171 -19.32 -13.61 11.77
N ILE A 172 -18.31 -13.86 10.93
CA ILE A 172 -17.81 -12.87 9.97
C ILE A 172 -18.93 -12.47 9.00
N ILE A 173 -19.65 -13.42 8.41
CA ILE A 173 -20.76 -13.11 7.48
C ILE A 173 -21.85 -12.28 8.17
N ALA A 174 -22.19 -12.60 9.42
CA ALA A 174 -23.19 -11.85 10.19
C ALA A 174 -22.70 -10.42 10.48
N ALA A 175 -21.45 -10.26 10.90
CA ALA A 175 -20.81 -8.98 11.12
C ALA A 175 -20.81 -8.12 9.84
N LEU A 176 -20.39 -8.68 8.70
CA LEU A 176 -20.40 -7.99 7.40
C LEU A 176 -21.82 -7.60 6.95
N LYS A 177 -22.83 -8.46 7.14
CA LYS A 177 -24.21 -8.11 6.82
C LYS A 177 -24.77 -7.02 7.73
N SER A 178 -24.33 -6.95 8.99
CA SER A 178 -24.79 -5.93 9.94
C SER A 178 -24.42 -4.51 9.51
N THR A 179 -23.34 -4.32 8.73
CA THR A 179 -22.91 -3.00 8.26
C THR A 179 -23.93 -2.34 7.32
N ARG A 180 -24.89 -3.10 6.77
CA ARG A 180 -25.91 -2.60 5.82
C ARG A 180 -26.83 -1.53 6.41
N VAL A 181 -26.88 -1.40 7.73
CA VAL A 181 -27.61 -0.30 8.39
C VAL A 181 -26.94 1.07 8.18
N ILE A 182 -25.67 1.09 7.76
CA ILE A 182 -24.87 2.29 7.59
C ILE A 182 -25.01 2.81 6.15
N THR A 183 -25.57 4.01 5.99
CA THR A 183 -25.62 4.69 4.69
C THR A 183 -24.26 5.34 4.38
N PRO A 184 -23.55 4.96 3.31
CA PRO A 184 -22.28 5.59 2.97
C PRO A 184 -22.46 7.01 2.41
N TYR A 185 -21.51 7.90 2.71
CA TYR A 185 -21.45 9.22 2.07
C TYR A 185 -21.18 9.08 0.55
N ASN A 186 -21.63 10.06 -0.25
CA ASN A 186 -21.35 10.09 -1.70
C ASN A 186 -19.91 10.56 -1.98
N SER A 187 -18.95 9.65 -1.74
CA SER A 187 -17.50 9.85 -1.88
C SER A 187 -16.83 8.47 -2.08
N ASN A 188 -15.53 8.34 -1.77
CA ASN A 188 -14.84 7.05 -1.64
C ASN A 188 -15.59 6.04 -0.74
N TRP A 189 -16.47 6.51 0.15
CA TRP A 189 -17.30 5.67 0.99
C TRP A 189 -18.21 4.70 0.23
N LEU A 190 -18.54 4.99 -1.03
CA LEU A 190 -19.29 4.04 -1.86
C LEU A 190 -18.51 2.73 -2.07
N PHE A 191 -17.18 2.80 -2.15
CA PHE A 191 -16.36 1.60 -2.32
C PHE A 191 -16.27 0.75 -1.05
N PHE A 192 -16.47 1.30 0.14
CA PHE A 192 -16.51 0.48 1.35
C PHE A 192 -17.70 -0.47 1.35
N SER A 193 -18.90 0.05 1.06
CA SER A 193 -20.09 -0.80 0.90
C SER A 193 -19.94 -1.78 -0.27
N ALA A 194 -19.41 -1.32 -1.41
CA ALA A 194 -19.20 -2.20 -2.56
C ALA A 194 -18.20 -3.33 -2.27
N MET A 195 -17.11 -3.04 -1.55
CA MET A 195 -16.11 -4.02 -1.15
C MET A 195 -16.70 -5.08 -0.22
N ILE A 196 -17.50 -4.67 0.77
CA ILE A 196 -18.19 -5.61 1.67
C ILE A 196 -19.11 -6.55 0.89
N GLU A 197 -19.90 -5.99 -0.04
CA GLU A 197 -20.80 -6.79 -0.87
C GLU A 197 -20.05 -7.70 -1.85
N ALA A 198 -18.91 -7.28 -2.39
CA ALA A 198 -18.02 -8.15 -3.19
C ALA A 198 -17.50 -9.33 -2.35
N GLY A 199 -17.10 -9.09 -1.10
CA GLY A 199 -16.74 -10.16 -0.16
C GLY A 199 -17.90 -11.12 0.13
N LEU A 200 -19.10 -10.59 0.39
CA LEU A 200 -20.30 -11.41 0.60
C LEU A 200 -20.63 -12.25 -0.64
N LEU A 201 -20.46 -11.70 -1.84
CA LEU A 201 -20.61 -12.44 -3.09
C LEU A 201 -19.61 -13.60 -3.15
N LYS A 202 -18.32 -13.33 -2.92
CA LYS A 202 -17.25 -14.35 -2.96
C LYS A 202 -17.48 -15.49 -1.96
N PHE A 203 -17.90 -15.16 -0.73
CA PHE A 203 -17.97 -16.13 0.36
C PHE A 203 -19.34 -16.78 0.55
N THR A 204 -20.40 -16.21 0.00
CA THR A 204 -21.78 -16.73 0.16
C THR A 204 -22.51 -16.99 -1.15
N GLY A 205 -21.97 -16.54 -2.29
CA GLY A 205 -22.62 -16.59 -3.59
C GLY A 205 -23.72 -15.54 -3.78
N SER A 206 -23.88 -14.59 -2.86
CA SER A 206 -24.92 -13.57 -2.92
C SER A 206 -24.47 -12.23 -2.35
N CYS A 207 -24.94 -11.12 -2.93
CA CYS A 207 -24.70 -9.76 -2.46
C CYS A 207 -25.88 -8.82 -2.77
N GLU A 208 -25.87 -7.64 -2.17
CA GLU A 208 -26.70 -6.52 -2.61
C GLU A 208 -25.99 -5.75 -3.73
N MET A 209 -26.47 -5.93 -4.96
CA MET A 209 -25.82 -5.35 -6.14
C MET A 209 -25.99 -3.83 -6.25
N ALA A 210 -27.01 -3.24 -5.61
CA ALA A 210 -27.30 -1.81 -5.69
C ALA A 210 -26.14 -0.89 -5.21
N PRO A 211 -25.55 -1.08 -4.01
CA PRO A 211 -24.38 -0.31 -3.59
C PRO A 211 -23.16 -0.53 -4.49
N VAL A 212 -22.96 -1.75 -5.01
CA VAL A 212 -21.87 -2.07 -5.93
C VAL A 212 -22.01 -1.28 -7.24
N GLN A 213 -23.17 -1.35 -7.88
CA GLN A 213 -23.43 -0.62 -9.13
C GLN A 213 -23.36 0.90 -8.91
N LYS A 214 -23.85 1.40 -7.77
CA LYS A 214 -23.76 2.83 -7.43
C LYS A 214 -22.31 3.30 -7.35
N ALA A 215 -21.41 2.52 -6.75
CA ALA A 215 -19.99 2.85 -6.69
C ALA A 215 -19.37 2.86 -8.09
N ILE A 216 -19.56 1.80 -8.86
CA ILE A 216 -19.03 1.68 -10.23
C ILE A 216 -19.53 2.83 -11.11
N ASP A 217 -20.84 3.08 -11.17
CA ASP A 217 -21.42 4.11 -12.03
C ASP A 217 -20.94 5.52 -11.67
N SER A 218 -20.83 5.80 -10.36
CA SER A 218 -20.41 7.12 -9.89
C SER A 218 -18.96 7.41 -10.29
N PHE A 219 -18.07 6.46 -10.03
CA PHE A 219 -16.64 6.65 -10.32
C PHE A 219 -16.32 6.52 -11.81
N LEU A 220 -16.92 5.56 -12.51
CA LEU A 220 -16.61 5.33 -13.91
C LEU A 220 -17.11 6.45 -14.82
N HIS A 221 -18.33 6.95 -14.57
CA HIS A 221 -19.04 7.81 -15.52
C HIS A 221 -19.19 9.26 -15.06
N LYS A 222 -19.14 9.54 -13.75
CA LYS A 222 -19.44 10.89 -13.22
C LYS A 222 -18.24 11.58 -12.59
N TRP A 223 -17.35 10.81 -11.96
CA TRP A 223 -16.29 11.35 -11.12
C TRP A 223 -14.89 11.09 -11.65
N TYR A 224 -14.74 10.54 -12.85
CA TYR A 224 -13.44 10.54 -13.53
C TYR A 224 -13.11 11.95 -14.01
N LEU A 225 -11.94 12.45 -13.65
CA LEU A 225 -11.52 13.83 -13.92
C LEU A 225 -10.46 13.92 -15.04
N GLY A 226 -9.98 12.79 -15.53
CA GLY A 226 -8.91 12.70 -16.53
C GLY A 226 -7.57 12.28 -15.93
N ASP A 227 -6.64 11.87 -16.80
CA ASP A 227 -5.27 11.50 -16.50
C ASP A 227 -5.10 10.51 -15.33
N GLY A 228 -5.99 9.51 -15.25
CA GLY A 228 -5.94 8.49 -14.21
C GLY A 228 -6.45 8.94 -12.84
N ILE A 229 -7.06 10.12 -12.71
CA ILE A 229 -7.57 10.64 -11.44
C ILE A 229 -9.10 10.58 -11.37
N TYR A 230 -9.59 10.14 -10.21
CA TYR A 230 -10.99 10.25 -9.83
C TYR A 230 -11.17 11.33 -8.76
N GLY A 231 -12.31 12.01 -8.77
CA GLY A 231 -12.78 12.82 -7.66
C GLY A 231 -13.13 11.95 -6.45
N ASP A 232 -13.04 12.53 -5.25
CA ASP A 232 -13.51 11.86 -4.05
C ASP A 232 -14.98 12.23 -3.81
N GLY A 233 -15.84 11.66 -4.67
CA GLY A 233 -17.16 12.21 -4.96
C GLY A 233 -17.10 13.16 -6.17
N PRO A 234 -18.06 14.09 -6.31
CA PRO A 234 -18.13 14.99 -7.47
C PRO A 234 -17.03 16.06 -7.49
N VAL A 235 -16.25 16.21 -6.42
CA VAL A 235 -15.24 17.26 -6.26
C VAL A 235 -13.86 16.64 -6.18
N PHE A 236 -12.91 17.27 -6.87
CA PHE A 236 -11.49 16.93 -6.78
C PHE A 236 -10.94 17.27 -5.40
N HIS A 237 -10.26 16.31 -4.78
CA HIS A 237 -9.49 16.52 -3.57
C HIS A 237 -8.04 16.15 -3.86
N TRP A 238 -7.12 17.09 -3.64
CA TRP A 238 -5.71 16.87 -3.88
C TRP A 238 -5.06 16.19 -2.68
N ASP A 239 -5.40 14.92 -2.50
CA ASP A 239 -4.89 14.02 -1.48
C ASP A 239 -4.56 12.65 -2.11
N TYR A 240 -4.29 11.65 -1.26
CA TYR A 240 -3.90 10.31 -1.71
C TYR A 240 -5.06 9.30 -1.70
N TYR A 241 -6.34 9.71 -1.62
CA TYR A 241 -7.46 8.75 -1.58
C TYR A 241 -7.64 7.92 -2.85
N ASN A 242 -7.15 8.41 -3.99
CA ASN A 242 -7.03 7.59 -5.20
C ASN A 242 -6.16 6.34 -4.97
N SER A 243 -5.12 6.46 -4.12
CA SER A 243 -4.23 5.37 -3.74
C SER A 243 -4.72 4.64 -2.49
N TYR A 244 -5.21 5.34 -1.46
CA TYR A 244 -5.63 4.72 -0.20
C TYR A 244 -6.87 3.83 -0.33
N VAL A 245 -7.79 4.16 -1.24
CA VAL A 245 -9.12 3.53 -1.28
C VAL A 245 -9.60 3.33 -2.70
N ILE A 246 -9.78 4.43 -3.44
CA ILE A 246 -10.64 4.47 -4.63
C ILE A 246 -10.18 3.44 -5.67
N GLN A 247 -8.96 3.57 -6.19
CA GLN A 247 -8.55 2.70 -7.30
C GLN A 247 -8.27 1.26 -6.87
N PRO A 248 -7.65 1.00 -5.70
CA PRO A 248 -7.45 -0.37 -5.25
C PRO A 248 -8.75 -1.13 -5.01
N MET A 249 -9.73 -0.51 -4.34
CA MET A 249 -11.02 -1.16 -4.11
C MET A 249 -11.83 -1.26 -5.40
N PHE A 250 -11.71 -0.31 -6.32
CA PHE A 250 -12.43 -0.37 -7.60
C PHE A 250 -11.97 -1.58 -8.43
N LEU A 251 -10.66 -1.79 -8.56
CA LEU A 251 -10.10 -2.95 -9.25
C LEU A 251 -10.55 -4.26 -8.59
N GLU A 252 -10.43 -4.35 -7.27
CA GLU A 252 -10.81 -5.57 -6.53
C GLU A 252 -12.31 -5.87 -6.61
N VAL A 253 -13.19 -4.85 -6.54
CA VAL A 253 -14.64 -5.04 -6.70
C VAL A 253 -14.96 -5.57 -8.10
N LEU A 254 -14.39 -4.98 -9.15
CA LEU A 254 -14.62 -5.45 -10.52
C LEU A 254 -14.10 -6.87 -10.72
N HIS A 255 -12.91 -7.17 -10.19
CA HIS A 255 -12.33 -8.51 -10.25
C HIS A 255 -13.26 -9.56 -9.63
N GLU A 256 -13.79 -9.31 -8.44
CA GLU A 256 -14.69 -10.27 -7.77
C GLU A 256 -16.01 -10.47 -8.51
N LEU A 257 -16.58 -9.43 -9.15
CA LEU A 257 -17.75 -9.59 -10.01
C LEU A 257 -17.45 -10.49 -11.22
N ILE A 258 -16.30 -10.27 -11.87
CA ILE A 258 -15.86 -11.05 -13.05
C ILE A 258 -15.63 -12.52 -12.67
N GLU A 259 -14.94 -12.76 -11.56
CA GLU A 259 -14.65 -14.11 -11.03
C GLU A 259 -15.93 -14.85 -10.62
N ALA A 260 -16.88 -14.16 -9.99
CA ALA A 260 -18.17 -14.72 -9.61
C ALA A 260 -19.10 -15.00 -10.80
N ASN A 261 -18.70 -14.60 -12.02
CA ASN A 261 -19.47 -14.79 -13.26
C ASN A 261 -20.92 -14.25 -13.14
N VAL A 262 -21.07 -13.06 -12.57
CA VAL A 262 -22.37 -12.39 -12.45
C VAL A 262 -22.97 -12.08 -13.84
N PRO A 263 -24.29 -11.83 -13.94
CA PRO A 263 -24.87 -11.26 -15.14
C PRO A 263 -24.10 -10.01 -15.58
N ASP A 264 -23.95 -9.83 -16.90
CA ASP A 264 -23.16 -8.75 -17.51
C ASP A 264 -21.63 -8.81 -17.27
N LYS A 265 -21.05 -9.99 -17.03
CA LYS A 265 -19.58 -10.17 -16.95
C LYS A 265 -18.78 -9.41 -18.03
N ALA A 266 -19.22 -9.48 -19.29
CA ALA A 266 -18.54 -8.81 -20.41
C ALA A 266 -18.58 -7.27 -20.33
N LYS A 267 -19.53 -6.69 -19.58
CA LYS A 267 -19.52 -5.26 -19.23
C LYS A 267 -18.40 -5.00 -18.22
N TYR A 268 -18.36 -5.74 -17.11
CA TYR A 268 -17.36 -5.55 -16.06
C TYR A 268 -15.92 -5.77 -16.55
N GLU A 269 -15.67 -6.73 -17.46
CA GLU A 269 -14.35 -6.91 -18.08
C GLU A 269 -13.89 -5.66 -18.87
N LYS A 270 -14.81 -4.97 -19.56
CA LYS A 270 -14.50 -3.71 -20.26
C LYS A 270 -14.25 -2.58 -19.28
N GLU A 271 -15.04 -2.51 -18.22
CA GLU A 271 -14.88 -1.49 -17.17
C GLU A 271 -13.57 -1.67 -16.42
N GLU A 272 -13.20 -2.91 -16.08
CA GLU A 272 -11.91 -3.26 -15.46
C GLU A 272 -10.73 -2.86 -16.35
N ALA A 273 -10.79 -3.12 -17.66
CA ALA A 273 -9.73 -2.69 -18.58
C ALA A 273 -9.54 -1.16 -18.60
N ILE A 274 -10.63 -0.39 -18.51
CA ILE A 274 -10.59 1.07 -18.40
C ILE A 274 -9.97 1.50 -17.06
N VAL A 275 -10.45 0.93 -15.95
CA VAL A 275 -9.97 1.25 -14.61
C VAL A 275 -8.49 0.87 -14.44
N LEU A 276 -8.06 -0.27 -14.98
CA LEU A 276 -6.67 -0.72 -14.96
C LEU A 276 -5.75 0.25 -15.72
N THR A 277 -6.20 0.78 -16.86
CA THR A 277 -5.44 1.79 -17.61
C THR A 277 -5.24 3.07 -16.78
N ARG A 278 -6.30 3.51 -16.09
CA ARG A 278 -6.27 4.67 -15.19
C ARG A 278 -5.38 4.43 -13.96
N ALA A 279 -5.44 3.23 -13.38
CA ALA A 279 -4.60 2.79 -12.27
C ALA A 279 -3.13 2.75 -12.62
N LYS A 280 -2.78 2.23 -13.80
CA LYS A 280 -1.40 2.29 -14.32
C LYS A 280 -0.92 3.75 -14.43
N ARG A 281 -1.75 4.64 -14.97
CA ARG A 281 -1.37 6.06 -15.03
C ARG A 281 -1.12 6.66 -13.65
N TYR A 282 -2.02 6.44 -12.70
CA TYR A 282 -1.84 7.00 -11.37
C TYR A 282 -0.67 6.36 -10.61
N ALA A 283 -0.37 5.06 -10.83
CA ALA A 283 0.82 4.42 -10.28
C ALA A 283 2.12 5.04 -10.82
N TYR A 284 2.18 5.44 -12.09
CA TYR A 284 3.30 6.21 -12.64
C TYR A 284 3.48 7.55 -11.90
N VAL A 285 2.38 8.25 -11.65
CA VAL A 285 2.38 9.51 -10.88
C VAL A 285 2.90 9.28 -9.46
N LEU A 286 2.42 8.24 -8.77
CA LEU A 286 2.86 7.89 -7.42
C LEU A 286 4.36 7.60 -7.34
N GLU A 287 4.91 6.82 -8.28
CA GLU A 287 6.35 6.56 -8.35
C GLU A 287 7.13 7.88 -8.53
N SER A 288 6.66 8.72 -9.46
CA SER A 288 7.30 10.01 -9.78
C SER A 288 7.27 11.01 -8.61
N LEU A 289 6.35 10.86 -7.66
CA LEU A 289 6.24 11.72 -6.48
C LEU A 289 7.24 11.34 -5.38
N ILE A 290 7.84 10.15 -5.43
CA ILE A 290 8.85 9.73 -4.45
C ILE A 290 10.13 10.49 -4.76
N SER A 291 10.52 11.44 -3.92
CA SER A 291 11.77 12.19 -4.08
C SER A 291 12.99 11.28 -3.95
N PRO A 292 14.17 11.66 -4.51
CA PRO A 292 15.41 10.90 -4.37
C PRO A 292 15.78 10.53 -2.91
N GLU A 293 15.34 11.34 -1.95
CA GLU A 293 15.57 11.17 -0.50
C GLU A 293 14.54 10.26 0.19
N GLY A 294 13.62 9.66 -0.56
CA GLY A 294 12.53 8.85 -0.04
C GLY A 294 11.45 9.66 0.67
N THR A 295 11.19 10.89 0.21
CA THR A 295 10.07 11.71 0.70
C THR A 295 8.99 11.83 -0.36
N TYR A 296 7.82 12.34 0.01
CA TYR A 296 6.77 12.69 -0.94
C TYR A 296 5.99 13.89 -0.38
N PRO A 297 5.32 14.68 -1.24
CA PRO A 297 4.61 15.87 -0.82
C PRO A 297 3.56 15.60 0.29
N PRO A 298 3.54 16.37 1.39
CA PRO A 298 2.51 16.25 2.44
C PRO A 298 1.20 16.92 2.00
N LEU A 299 0.53 16.35 0.99
CA LEU A 299 -0.66 16.94 0.37
C LEU A 299 -1.96 16.44 0.99
N GLY A 300 -2.85 17.37 1.30
CA GLY A 300 -4.23 17.10 1.67
C GLY A 300 -4.39 16.43 3.03
N ARG A 301 -5.36 15.52 3.11
CA ARG A 301 -5.81 14.89 4.36
C ARG A 301 -5.26 13.48 4.56
N SER A 302 -5.42 12.95 5.77
CA SER A 302 -5.01 11.59 6.15
C SER A 302 -3.51 11.29 6.00
N LEU A 303 -2.66 12.31 6.14
CA LEU A 303 -1.21 12.16 6.07
C LEU A 303 -0.63 11.23 7.16
N ALA A 304 -1.39 11.00 8.25
CA ALA A 304 -1.06 10.03 9.29
C ALA A 304 -1.05 8.57 8.80
N TYR A 305 -1.53 8.28 7.58
CA TYR A 305 -1.42 6.95 6.95
C TYR A 305 -0.03 6.66 6.38
N ARG A 306 0.89 7.65 6.41
CA ARG A 306 2.30 7.50 6.05
C ARG A 306 2.42 6.88 4.64
N PHE A 307 3.30 5.90 4.48
CA PHE A 307 3.59 5.20 3.24
C PHE A 307 2.40 4.39 2.69
N GLY A 308 1.26 4.29 3.41
CA GLY A 308 0.01 3.79 2.83
C GLY A 308 -0.42 4.57 1.57
N ALA A 309 0.13 5.78 1.37
CA ALA A 309 -0.07 6.59 0.16
C ALA A 309 0.38 5.86 -1.12
N PHE A 310 1.17 4.79 -0.99
CA PHE A 310 1.66 3.97 -2.09
C PHE A 310 0.99 2.60 -2.19
N GLN A 311 -0.21 2.42 -1.61
CA GLN A 311 -0.99 1.20 -1.77
C GLN A 311 -1.19 0.85 -3.24
N LEU A 312 -1.68 1.78 -4.08
CA LEU A 312 -1.95 1.46 -5.49
C LEU A 312 -0.67 1.07 -6.24
N LEU A 313 0.45 1.77 -6.00
CA LEU A 313 1.74 1.41 -6.61
C LEU A 313 2.17 -0.01 -6.20
N SER A 314 1.98 -0.35 -4.92
CA SER A 314 2.27 -1.67 -4.37
C SER A 314 1.35 -2.75 -4.94
N GLN A 315 0.07 -2.43 -5.13
CA GLN A 315 -0.92 -3.32 -5.75
C GLN A 315 -0.62 -3.55 -7.23
N MET A 316 -0.24 -2.52 -7.99
CA MET A 316 0.17 -2.66 -9.40
C MET A 316 1.43 -3.52 -9.53
N ALA A 317 2.40 -3.41 -8.61
CA ALA A 317 3.55 -4.30 -8.55
C ALA A 317 3.13 -5.75 -8.26
N LEU A 318 2.26 -5.97 -7.26
CA LEU A 318 1.75 -7.30 -6.91
C LEU A 318 1.01 -7.97 -8.08
N MET A 319 0.17 -7.21 -8.79
CA MET A 319 -0.56 -7.67 -9.98
C MET A 319 0.35 -7.83 -11.21
N GLN A 320 1.62 -7.42 -11.13
CA GLN A 320 2.55 -7.34 -12.26
C GLN A 320 2.00 -6.49 -13.42
N GLN A 321 1.32 -5.41 -13.06
CA GLN A 321 0.68 -4.44 -13.95
C GLN A 321 1.34 -3.06 -13.83
N LEU A 322 2.66 -3.00 -13.62
CA LEU A 322 3.37 -1.74 -13.56
C LEU A 322 3.23 -0.93 -14.87
N PRO A 323 3.31 0.41 -14.81
CA PRO A 323 3.23 1.26 -15.99
C PRO A 323 4.35 0.94 -16.99
N GLU A 324 4.10 1.21 -18.27
CA GLU A 324 5.11 1.01 -19.30
C GLU A 324 6.38 1.82 -19.00
N GLY A 325 7.54 1.20 -19.16
CA GLY A 325 8.84 1.82 -18.88
C GLY A 325 9.24 1.88 -17.41
N VAL A 326 8.36 1.53 -16.48
CA VAL A 326 8.68 1.41 -15.04
C VAL A 326 9.08 -0.03 -14.72
N LYS A 327 10.28 -0.23 -14.18
CA LYS A 327 10.80 -1.57 -13.85
C LYS A 327 10.44 -1.97 -12.42
N PRO A 328 10.25 -3.28 -12.15
CA PRO A 328 10.05 -3.79 -10.79
C PRO A 328 11.10 -3.31 -9.77
N GLN A 329 12.37 -3.29 -10.16
CA GLN A 329 13.48 -2.88 -9.28
C GLN A 329 13.45 -1.38 -8.94
N GLU A 330 12.89 -0.53 -9.81
CA GLU A 330 12.71 0.91 -9.53
C GLU A 330 11.66 1.10 -8.43
N VAL A 331 10.53 0.40 -8.56
CA VAL A 331 9.45 0.42 -7.57
C VAL A 331 9.91 -0.18 -6.25
N ARG A 332 10.65 -1.30 -6.28
CA ARG A 332 11.24 -1.92 -5.08
C ARG A 332 12.10 -0.93 -4.31
N ALA A 333 13.08 -0.32 -4.97
CA ALA A 333 14.01 0.61 -4.35
C ALA A 333 13.29 1.87 -3.82
N ALA A 334 12.32 2.40 -4.58
CA ALA A 334 11.54 3.58 -4.16
C ALA A 334 10.70 3.31 -2.91
N LEU A 335 9.93 2.21 -2.91
CA LEU A 335 9.09 1.79 -1.77
C LEU A 335 9.94 1.48 -0.53
N TYR A 336 11.02 0.73 -0.69
CA TYR A 336 11.95 0.46 0.40
C TYR A 336 12.50 1.75 1.01
N THR A 337 12.92 2.70 0.18
CA THR A 337 13.52 3.96 0.64
C THR A 337 12.52 4.80 1.45
N VAL A 338 11.28 4.98 0.96
CA VAL A 338 10.26 5.77 1.67
C VAL A 338 9.79 5.09 2.96
N ILE A 339 9.55 3.77 2.93
CA ILE A 339 9.15 3.00 4.11
C ILE A 339 10.24 3.07 5.18
N LYS A 340 11.49 2.80 4.81
CA LYS A 340 12.63 2.86 5.73
C LYS A 340 12.80 4.23 6.34
N ARG A 341 12.66 5.30 5.54
CA ARG A 341 12.74 6.68 6.05
C ARG A 341 11.68 6.95 7.11
N GLN A 342 10.42 6.63 6.84
CA GLN A 342 9.33 6.92 7.79
C GLN A 342 9.40 6.04 9.05
N LEU A 343 9.79 4.77 8.93
CA LEU A 343 9.89 3.86 10.07
C LEU A 343 11.13 4.07 10.94
N SER A 344 12.19 4.66 10.40
CA SER A 344 13.41 5.02 11.17
C SER A 344 13.31 6.38 11.87
N ALA A 345 12.28 7.17 11.57
CA ALA A 345 12.09 8.46 12.22
C ALA A 345 11.82 8.28 13.74
N PRO A 346 12.51 9.04 14.62
CA PRO A 346 12.24 9.03 16.05
C PRO A 346 10.77 9.38 16.35
N GLY A 347 10.15 8.63 17.28
CA GLY A 347 8.75 8.82 17.66
C GLY A 347 7.73 8.21 16.70
N THR A 348 8.15 7.42 15.69
CA THR A 348 7.18 6.67 14.87
C THR A 348 6.46 5.59 15.69
N PHE A 349 7.16 5.00 16.66
CA PHE A 349 6.61 4.02 17.59
C PHE A 349 6.76 4.54 19.04
N ASP A 350 5.77 4.24 19.87
CA ASP A 350 5.86 4.46 21.31
C ASP A 350 6.79 3.42 21.97
N LYS A 351 6.96 3.54 23.30
CA LYS A 351 7.81 2.63 24.10
C LYS A 351 7.36 1.17 24.09
N ASN A 352 6.11 0.90 23.75
CA ASN A 352 5.51 -0.44 23.70
C ASN A 352 5.43 -1.00 22.27
N GLY A 353 5.87 -0.22 21.26
CA GLY A 353 5.87 -0.62 19.86
C GLY A 353 4.60 -0.25 19.09
N TRP A 354 3.68 0.54 19.64
CA TRP A 354 2.50 1.03 18.94
C TRP A 354 2.85 2.22 18.05
N LEU A 355 2.23 2.32 16.86
CA LEU A 355 2.39 3.51 16.01
C LEU A 355 1.83 4.75 16.72
N GLN A 356 2.53 5.88 16.57
CA GLN A 356 2.06 7.18 17.06
C GLN A 356 1.59 8.06 15.90
N ILE A 357 0.64 8.96 16.16
CA ILE A 357 0.08 9.85 15.13
C ILE A 357 1.18 10.72 14.51
N GLY A 358 1.35 10.66 13.20
CA GLY A 358 2.27 11.52 12.46
C GLY A 358 2.54 11.03 11.04
N MET A 359 3.14 11.88 10.21
CA MET A 359 3.64 11.49 8.89
C MET A 359 5.08 10.97 9.00
N VAL A 360 5.93 11.68 9.75
CA VAL A 360 7.33 11.31 10.04
C VAL A 360 7.58 11.54 11.53
N GLY A 361 7.77 10.48 12.31
CA GLY A 361 7.81 10.56 13.78
C GLY A 361 6.42 10.80 14.42
N HIS A 362 6.39 11.47 15.57
CA HIS A 362 5.16 11.84 16.30
C HIS A 362 4.80 13.30 16.04
N GLN A 363 3.68 13.52 15.35
CA GLN A 363 3.19 14.82 14.87
C GLN A 363 1.65 14.91 15.04
N PRO A 364 1.12 14.94 16.28
CA PRO A 364 -0.31 14.78 16.53
C PRO A 364 -1.19 15.87 15.88
N ALA A 365 -0.65 17.07 15.63
CA ALA A 365 -1.38 18.17 14.98
C ALA A 365 -1.80 17.86 13.52
N ILE A 366 -1.25 16.81 12.89
CA ILE A 366 -1.62 16.41 11.54
C ILE A 366 -2.95 15.65 11.46
N ALA A 367 -3.44 15.15 12.60
CA ALA A 367 -4.62 14.31 12.65
C ALA A 367 -5.91 15.11 12.44
N GLN A 368 -6.72 14.64 11.48
CA GLN A 368 -8.11 15.04 11.35
C GLN A 368 -8.95 14.36 12.45
N GLY A 369 -10.18 14.85 12.69
CA GLY A 369 -11.05 14.33 13.76
C GLY A 369 -11.40 12.84 13.68
N TYR A 370 -11.20 12.18 12.54
CA TYR A 370 -11.40 10.73 12.39
C TYR A 370 -10.11 9.91 12.62
N ILE A 371 -8.95 10.55 12.78
CA ILE A 371 -7.68 9.87 12.98
C ILE A 371 -7.54 9.45 14.45
N SER A 372 -7.22 8.18 14.63
CA SER A 372 -6.84 7.55 15.89
C SER A 372 -5.63 6.63 15.70
N THR A 373 -5.12 6.01 16.78
CA THR A 373 -4.06 4.98 16.70
C THR A 373 -4.35 3.91 15.65
N GLY A 374 -5.57 3.39 15.61
CA GLY A 374 -5.96 2.35 14.64
C GLY A 374 -5.87 2.83 13.19
N SER A 375 -6.12 4.12 12.96
CA SER A 375 -6.08 4.69 11.62
C SER A 375 -4.70 4.58 10.98
N LEU A 376 -3.63 4.59 11.79
CA LEU A 376 -2.23 4.56 11.37
C LEU A 376 -1.83 3.26 10.67
N TYR A 377 -2.58 2.19 10.92
CA TYR A 377 -2.27 0.87 10.35
C TYR A 377 -2.56 0.76 8.87
N LEU A 378 -3.21 1.76 8.23
CA LEU A 378 -3.32 1.83 6.77
C LEU A 378 -1.94 1.84 6.10
N CYS A 379 -0.88 2.28 6.81
CA CYS A 379 0.47 2.20 6.27
C CYS A 379 0.84 0.77 5.80
N SER A 380 0.25 -0.28 6.41
CA SER A 380 0.49 -1.68 6.04
C SER A 380 0.28 -1.95 4.54
N GLU A 381 -0.58 -1.17 3.88
CA GLU A 381 -0.97 -1.35 2.48
C GLU A 381 0.17 -1.11 1.47
N ALA A 382 1.30 -0.51 1.88
CA ALA A 382 2.48 -0.50 1.03
C ALA A 382 3.22 -1.85 0.99
N PHE A 383 2.91 -2.77 1.92
CA PHE A 383 3.55 -4.08 1.98
C PHE A 383 2.90 -5.13 1.06
N LEU A 384 1.91 -4.76 0.23
CA LEU A 384 1.30 -5.69 -0.74
C LEU A 384 2.33 -6.37 -1.65
N ILE A 385 3.46 -5.69 -1.94
CA ILE A 385 4.59 -6.25 -2.70
C ILE A 385 5.18 -7.53 -2.05
N LEU A 386 5.04 -7.72 -0.74
CA LEU A 386 5.52 -8.92 -0.05
C LEU A 386 4.72 -10.18 -0.39
N GLY A 387 3.57 -10.04 -1.06
CA GLY A 387 2.85 -11.14 -1.70
C GLY A 387 3.50 -11.68 -2.97
N LEU A 388 4.51 -10.99 -3.52
CA LEU A 388 5.35 -11.56 -4.57
C LEU A 388 6.31 -12.58 -3.92
N PRO A 389 6.40 -13.84 -4.43
CA PRO A 389 7.35 -14.84 -3.93
C PRO A 389 8.80 -14.35 -3.95
N PRO A 390 9.69 -14.82 -3.07
CA PRO A 390 11.10 -14.41 -3.03
C PRO A 390 11.86 -14.57 -4.36
N GLU A 391 11.41 -15.46 -5.23
CA GLU A 391 11.97 -15.75 -6.56
C GLU A 391 11.39 -14.86 -7.67
N ASN A 392 10.41 -14.02 -7.37
CA ASN A 392 9.85 -13.11 -8.37
C ASN A 392 10.90 -12.08 -8.80
N ASN A 393 10.93 -11.74 -10.11
CA ASN A 393 11.85 -10.76 -10.69
C ASN A 393 11.87 -9.41 -9.94
N PHE A 394 10.78 -9.02 -9.27
CA PHE A 394 10.76 -7.85 -8.39
C PHE A 394 11.89 -7.87 -7.35
N TRP A 395 12.23 -9.03 -6.77
CA TRP A 395 13.28 -9.20 -5.75
C TRP A 395 14.66 -9.53 -6.32
N GLU A 396 14.77 -9.68 -7.64
CA GLU A 396 16.01 -10.02 -8.33
C GLU A 396 16.74 -8.78 -8.84
N GLY A 397 18.04 -8.93 -9.05
CA GLY A 397 18.90 -7.89 -9.61
C GLY A 397 19.20 -6.72 -8.66
N PRO A 398 20.11 -5.83 -9.08
CA PRO A 398 20.46 -4.62 -8.33
C PRO A 398 19.29 -3.63 -8.30
N ASP A 399 19.34 -2.70 -7.35
CA ASP A 399 18.41 -1.57 -7.32
C ASP A 399 18.55 -0.73 -8.59
N ALA A 400 17.43 -0.14 -9.01
CA ALA A 400 17.37 0.79 -10.12
C ALA A 400 16.81 2.13 -9.63
N ASP A 401 17.33 3.22 -10.19
CA ASP A 401 16.85 4.56 -9.86
C ASP A 401 15.44 4.77 -10.45
N TRP A 402 14.50 5.16 -9.59
CA TRP A 402 13.12 5.50 -9.96
C TRP A 402 13.05 6.88 -10.64
N ILE A 403 11.89 7.24 -11.21
CA ILE A 403 11.75 8.37 -12.14
C ILE A 403 12.33 9.67 -11.58
N ALA A 404 11.88 10.08 -10.40
CA ALA A 404 12.37 11.32 -9.80
C ALA A 404 13.88 11.28 -9.54
N LYS A 405 14.41 10.14 -9.08
CA LYS A 405 15.85 9.98 -8.82
C LYS A 405 16.68 10.07 -10.09
N LYS A 406 16.21 9.47 -11.19
CA LYS A 406 16.82 9.63 -12.53
C LYS A 406 16.81 11.09 -12.98
N VAL A 407 15.65 11.76 -12.93
CA VAL A 407 15.49 13.16 -13.35
C VAL A 407 16.42 14.09 -12.56
N TRP A 408 16.40 14.02 -11.23
CA TRP A 408 17.26 14.85 -10.39
C TRP A 408 18.75 14.47 -10.47
N GLY A 409 19.06 13.25 -10.91
CA GLY A 409 20.41 12.80 -11.24
C GLY A 409 20.93 13.30 -12.58
N GLY A 410 20.07 13.89 -13.43
CA GLY A 410 20.43 14.36 -14.77
C GLY A 410 20.37 13.28 -15.85
N ASP A 411 19.76 12.13 -15.56
CA ASP A 411 19.60 11.06 -16.54
C ASP A 411 18.60 11.45 -17.64
N ASN A 412 18.83 10.93 -18.85
CA ASN A 412 17.94 11.12 -19.97
C ASN A 412 16.70 10.21 -19.83
N VAL A 413 15.56 10.77 -19.43
CA VAL A 413 14.28 10.06 -19.30
C VAL A 413 13.24 10.56 -20.30
N SER A 414 12.44 9.65 -20.84
CA SER A 414 11.32 10.00 -21.73
C SER A 414 10.13 10.53 -20.93
N ILE A 415 9.41 11.49 -21.51
CA ILE A 415 8.15 11.97 -20.95
C ILE A 415 7.07 10.88 -21.04
N HIS A 416 6.29 10.71 -19.98
CA HIS A 416 5.07 9.89 -20.01
C HIS A 416 3.86 10.81 -20.20
N HIS A 417 3.19 10.66 -21.34
CA HIS A 417 2.05 11.48 -21.71
C HIS A 417 0.81 11.19 -20.85
N SER A 418 -0.08 12.17 -20.79
CA SER A 418 -1.37 12.04 -20.16
C SER A 418 -2.26 11.05 -20.92
N ILE A 419 -3.25 10.49 -20.24
CA ILE A 419 -4.32 9.70 -20.86
C ILE A 419 -5.67 10.42 -20.73
N ASP A 420 -6.56 10.15 -21.69
CA ASP A 420 -7.91 10.73 -21.74
C ASP A 420 -8.88 10.17 -20.68
#